data_AF-A0A8C2FH51-F1
#
_entry.id   AF-A0A8C2FH51-F1
#
_cell.length_a   1.000
_cell.length_b   1.000
_cell.length_c   1.000
_cell.angle_alpha   90.00
_cell.angle_beta   90.00
_cell.angle_gamma   90.00
#
_symmetry.space_group_name_H-M   'P 1'
#
loop_
_entity.id
_entity.type
_entity.pdbx_description
1 polymer ?
#
loop_
_entity_poly.entity_id
_entity_poly.type
_entity_poly.pdbx_seq_one_letter_code
_entity_poly.pdbx_strand_id
1 'polypeptide(L)'
;MGRESLSTFMINAIKWLDEGRNGVIGILPSLQAAQTVLSKSGLDCQLTGFKEDLSVYVCTSYSDAQCAEIQEFVAEGGGLMIGGHAWITLYAGAAWLPNR
;
A
#
# COMPACT_ATOMS: atom_id res chain seq x y z
N MET A 1 20.79 4.55 3.20
CA MET A 1 20.76 4.34 1.74
C MET A 1 19.67 3.37 1.26
N GLY A 2 19.53 2.13 1.77
CA GLY A 2 18.53 1.18 1.21
C GLY A 2 17.04 1.45 1.47
N ARG A 3 16.68 2.29 2.47
CA ARG A 3 15.28 2.55 2.88
C ARG A 3 14.64 3.69 2.07
N GLU A 4 15.44 4.65 1.65
CA GLU A 4 15.01 5.81 0.87
C GLU A 4 14.72 5.41 -0.58
N SER A 5 15.52 4.52 -1.17
CA SER A 5 15.28 4.00 -2.52
C SER A 5 13.97 3.21 -2.61
N LEU A 6 13.67 2.38 -1.60
CA LEU A 6 12.44 1.60 -1.55
C LEU A 6 11.21 2.52 -1.40
N SER A 7 11.31 3.53 -0.54
CA SER A 7 10.23 4.51 -0.34
C SER A 7 9.89 5.25 -1.64
N THR A 8 10.89 5.71 -2.37
CA THR A 8 10.72 6.36 -3.68
C THR A 8 10.12 5.40 -4.71
N PHE A 9 10.57 4.14 -4.74
CA PHE A 9 10.01 3.12 -5.63
C PHE A 9 8.51 2.92 -5.37
N MET A 10 8.09 2.79 -4.12
CA MET A 10 6.67 2.65 -3.78
C MET A 10 5.85 3.85 -4.22
N ILE A 11 6.32 5.06 -3.94
CA ILE A 11 5.61 6.28 -4.30
C ILE A 11 5.40 6.34 -5.81
N ASN A 12 6.42 5.99 -6.59
CA ASN A 12 6.32 5.95 -8.04
C ASN A 12 5.38 4.85 -8.53
N ALA A 13 5.40 3.67 -7.91
CA ALA A 13 4.49 2.58 -8.25
C ALA A 13 3.03 2.95 -7.96
N ILE A 14 2.74 3.56 -6.81
CA ILE A 14 1.39 4.04 -6.47
C ILE A 14 0.93 5.12 -7.45
N LYS A 15 1.79 6.07 -7.81
CA LYS A 15 1.45 7.11 -8.81
C LYS A 15 1.17 6.51 -10.19
N TRP A 16 1.89 5.46 -10.58
CA TRP A 16 1.62 4.74 -11.82
C TRP A 16 0.29 3.98 -11.76
N LEU A 17 0.01 3.32 -10.64
CA LEU A 17 -1.25 2.59 -10.41
C LEU A 17 -2.48 3.50 -10.30
N ASP A 18 -2.34 4.69 -9.74
CA ASP A 18 -3.41 5.69 -9.65
C ASP A 18 -3.72 6.35 -11.00
N GLU A 19 -2.80 6.27 -11.97
CA GLU A 19 -2.93 6.86 -13.31
C GLU A 19 -3.26 8.38 -13.30
N GLY A 20 -2.90 9.08 -12.23
CA GLY A 20 -3.16 10.51 -12.08
C GLY A 20 -4.61 10.86 -11.72
N ARG A 21 -5.43 9.87 -11.35
CA ARG A 21 -6.77 10.09 -10.79
C ARG A 21 -6.73 10.90 -9.49
N ASN A 22 -5.60 10.86 -8.79
CA ASN A 22 -5.37 11.49 -7.49
C ASN A 22 -6.48 11.12 -6.49
N GLY A 23 -6.90 9.85 -6.55
CA GLY A 23 -7.96 9.31 -5.71
C GLY A 23 -7.43 8.75 -4.39
N VAL A 24 -8.32 8.14 -3.62
CA VAL A 24 -7.99 7.61 -2.30
C VAL A 24 -7.15 6.33 -2.43
N ILE A 25 -6.05 6.28 -1.70
CA ILE A 25 -5.17 5.11 -1.59
C ILE A 25 -5.53 4.35 -0.32
N GLY A 26 -6.17 3.20 -0.47
CA GLY A 26 -6.54 2.32 0.65
C GLY A 26 -5.38 1.42 1.03
N ILE A 27 -4.97 1.47 2.30
CA ILE A 27 -3.86 0.68 2.83
C ILE A 27 -4.38 -0.23 3.94
N LEU A 28 -4.13 -1.52 3.82
CA LEU A 28 -4.51 -2.49 4.83
C LEU A 28 -3.93 -2.07 6.20
N PRO A 29 -4.70 -2.04 7.30
CA PRO A 29 -4.23 -1.53 8.60
C PRO A 29 -2.95 -2.21 9.13
N SER A 30 -2.72 -3.47 8.78
CA SER A 30 -1.48 -4.20 9.13
C SER A 30 -0.22 -3.63 8.45
N LEU A 31 -0.37 -2.71 7.50
CA LEU A 31 0.69 -2.03 6.75
C LEU A 31 0.88 -0.56 7.17
N GLN A 32 0.61 -0.21 8.44
CA GLN A 32 0.73 1.17 8.93
C GLN A 32 2.08 1.84 8.60
N ALA A 33 3.18 1.09 8.63
CA ALA A 33 4.49 1.62 8.25
C ALA A 33 4.56 2.08 6.77
N ALA A 34 3.86 1.39 5.87
CA ALA A 34 3.74 1.80 4.47
C ALA A 34 2.96 3.11 4.34
N GLN A 35 1.88 3.26 5.10
CA GLN A 35 1.09 4.50 5.13
C GLN A 35 1.96 5.68 5.57
N THR A 36 2.80 5.52 6.59
CA THR A 36 3.68 6.61 7.06
C THR A 36 4.68 7.05 5.99
N VAL A 37 5.10 6.13 5.11
CA VAL A 37 6.00 6.45 3.98
C VAL A 37 5.22 7.15 2.86
N LEU A 38 4.06 6.61 2.49
CA LEU A 38 3.25 7.11 1.38
C LEU A 38 2.61 8.46 1.67
N SER A 39 2.12 8.70 2.88
CA SER A 39 1.52 9.98 3.28
C SER A 39 2.52 11.15 3.21
N LYS A 40 3.83 10.89 3.29
CA LYS A 40 4.86 11.94 3.13
C LYS A 40 5.01 12.43 1.69
N SER A 41 4.40 11.74 0.73
CA SER A 41 4.49 12.06 -0.69
C SER A 41 3.32 12.88 -1.24
N GLY A 42 2.38 13.30 -0.38
CA GLY A 42 1.21 14.09 -0.76
C GLY A 42 0.04 13.27 -1.31
N LEU A 43 0.11 11.94 -1.24
CA LEU A 43 -0.98 11.03 -1.62
C LEU A 43 -2.05 10.95 -0.51
N ASP A 44 -3.32 10.90 -0.88
CA ASP A 44 -4.43 10.69 0.08
C ASP A 44 -4.46 9.22 0.51
N CYS A 45 -3.80 8.91 1.63
CA CYS A 45 -3.65 7.54 2.12
C CYS A 45 -4.54 7.30 3.34
N GLN A 46 -5.40 6.28 3.25
CA GLN A 46 -6.31 5.90 4.33
C GLN A 46 -6.04 4.46 4.78
N LEU A 47 -6.01 4.23 6.10
CA LEU A 47 -5.95 2.88 6.64
C LEU A 47 -7.34 2.27 6.60
N THR A 48 -7.56 1.31 5.70
CA THR A 48 -8.87 0.70 5.46
C THR A 48 -8.75 -0.72 4.91
N GLY A 49 -9.79 -1.52 5.11
CA GLY A 49 -10.01 -2.72 4.29
C GLY A 49 -10.32 -2.35 2.83
N PHE A 50 -10.48 -3.36 1.99
CA PHE A 50 -10.89 -3.16 0.60
C PHE A 50 -12.23 -2.40 0.53
N LYS A 51 -12.31 -1.46 -0.43
CA LYS A 51 -13.51 -0.70 -0.79
C LYS A 51 -13.45 -0.43 -2.30
N GLU A 52 -14.61 -0.41 -2.93
CA GLU A 52 -14.76 -0.15 -4.37
C GLU A 52 -14.42 1.30 -4.77
N ASP A 53 -14.54 2.28 -3.86
CA ASP A 53 -14.30 3.70 -4.16
C ASP A 53 -12.81 4.12 -4.19
N LEU A 54 -11.91 3.17 -3.96
CA LEU A 54 -10.46 3.43 -3.92
C LEU A 54 -9.91 3.63 -5.33
N SER A 55 -8.84 4.41 -5.45
CA SER A 55 -8.05 4.44 -6.68
C SER A 55 -7.01 3.32 -6.70
N VAL A 56 -6.34 3.12 -5.55
CA VAL A 56 -5.34 2.08 -5.37
C VAL A 56 -5.55 1.37 -4.05
N TYR A 57 -5.46 0.04 -4.05
CA TYR A 57 -5.49 -0.78 -2.84
C TYR A 57 -4.14 -1.46 -2.57
N VAL A 58 -3.68 -1.37 -1.32
CA VAL A 58 -2.39 -1.90 -0.85
C VAL A 58 -2.62 -2.95 0.25
N CYS A 59 -2.25 -4.20 0.01
CA CYS A 59 -2.46 -5.32 0.95
C CYS A 59 -1.29 -6.31 0.98
N THR A 60 -1.23 -7.21 1.99
CA THR A 60 -0.11 -8.17 2.14
C THR A 60 -0.33 -9.51 1.43
N SER A 61 -1.57 -9.98 1.45
CA SER A 61 -2.08 -11.17 0.78
C SER A 61 -3.59 -11.10 0.88
N TYR A 62 -4.33 -11.42 -0.18
CA TYR A 62 -5.78 -11.51 -0.07
C TYR A 62 -6.18 -12.91 0.42
N SER A 63 -7.19 -12.96 1.28
CA SER A 63 -7.91 -14.21 1.58
C SER A 63 -8.82 -14.53 0.39
N ASP A 64 -9.12 -15.81 0.16
CA ASP A 64 -10.01 -16.28 -0.91
C ASP A 64 -11.33 -15.49 -0.96
N ALA A 65 -11.85 -15.14 0.22
CA ALA A 65 -13.08 -14.39 0.41
C ALA A 65 -13.13 -12.99 -0.26
N GLN A 66 -11.99 -12.33 -0.52
CA GLN A 66 -11.95 -11.00 -1.16
C GLN A 66 -11.36 -11.05 -2.58
N CYS A 67 -11.06 -12.25 -3.09
CA CYS A 67 -10.40 -12.41 -4.38
C CYS A 67 -11.26 -11.90 -5.53
N ALA A 68 -12.56 -12.22 -5.53
CA ALA A 68 -13.48 -11.83 -6.59
C ALA A 68 -13.67 -10.30 -6.67
N GLU A 69 -13.89 -9.65 -5.52
CA GLU A 69 -14.09 -8.19 -5.45
C GLU A 69 -12.84 -7.43 -5.88
N ILE A 70 -11.65 -7.91 -5.48
CA ILE A 70 -10.37 -7.30 -5.89
C ILE A 70 -10.12 -7.53 -7.38
N GLN A 71 -10.50 -8.68 -7.94
CA GLN A 71 -10.38 -8.94 -9.37
C GLN A 71 -11.28 -8.02 -10.20
N GLU A 72 -12.52 -7.83 -9.78
CA GLU A 72 -13.46 -6.90 -10.43
C GLU A 72 -12.93 -5.48 -10.37
N PHE A 73 -12.49 -5.03 -9.20
CA PHE A 73 -11.84 -3.73 -9.02
C PHE A 73 -10.68 -3.50 -9.98
N VAL A 74 -9.78 -4.47 -10.14
CA VAL A 74 -8.67 -4.37 -11.11
C VAL A 74 -9.16 -4.38 -12.55
N ALA A 75 -10.20 -5.17 -12.86
CA ALA A 75 -10.81 -5.21 -14.19
C ALA A 75 -11.48 -3.88 -14.57
N GLU A 76 -12.04 -3.16 -13.60
CA GLU A 76 -12.59 -1.80 -13.76
C GLU A 76 -11.50 -0.71 -13.82
N GLY A 77 -10.23 -1.09 -13.69
CA GLY A 77 -9.09 -0.19 -13.77
C GLY A 77 -8.57 0.28 -12.41
N GLY A 78 -9.00 -0.31 -11.30
CA GLY A 78 -8.44 -0.08 -9.98
C GLY A 78 -6.97 -0.54 -9.88
N GLY A 79 -6.14 0.25 -9.21
CA GLY A 79 -4.72 -0.07 -9.00
C GLY A 79 -4.53 -1.03 -7.83
N LEU A 80 -3.76 -2.12 -8.00
CA LEU A 80 -3.50 -3.09 -6.93
C LEU A 80 -2.01 -3.25 -6.65
N MET A 81 -1.61 -3.08 -5.38
CA MET A 81 -0.25 -3.36 -4.92
C MET A 81 -0.27 -4.39 -3.79
N ILE A 82 0.40 -5.54 -4.01
CA ILE A 82 0.47 -6.62 -3.02
C ILE A 82 1.90 -6.73 -2.47
N GLY A 83 2.07 -6.54 -1.16
CA GLY A 83 3.35 -6.63 -0.46
C GLY A 83 3.48 -7.90 0.38
N GLY A 84 4.26 -8.89 -0.05
CA GLY A 84 4.47 -10.13 0.71
C GLY A 84 5.16 -9.95 2.09
N HIS A 85 5.36 -11.06 2.79
CA HIS A 85 5.86 -11.11 4.18
C HIS A 85 7.16 -10.31 4.46
N ALA A 86 8.02 -10.13 3.46
CA ALA A 86 9.25 -9.35 3.58
C ALA A 86 9.02 -7.83 3.77
N TRP A 87 7.84 -7.33 3.38
CA TRP A 87 7.47 -5.91 3.50
C TRP A 87 7.33 -5.48 4.96
N ILE A 88 6.66 -6.29 5.78
CA ILE A 88 6.58 -6.05 7.22
C ILE A 88 7.97 -6.13 7.84
N THR A 89 8.80 -7.11 7.49
CA THR A 89 10.12 -7.28 8.12
C THR A 89 11.09 -6.12 7.86
N LEU A 90 11.06 -5.50 6.66
CA LEU A 90 11.91 -4.34 6.34
C LEU A 90 11.55 -3.07 7.14
N TYR A 91 10.28 -2.90 7.53
CA TYR A 91 9.81 -1.75 8.30
C TYR A 91 9.62 -2.04 9.80
N ALA A 92 9.27 -3.27 10.17
CA ALA A 92 9.15 -3.74 11.56
C ALA A 92 10.50 -4.03 12.21
N GLY A 93 11.58 -4.23 11.44
CA GLY A 93 12.94 -4.26 11.96
C GLY A 93 13.37 -2.95 12.65
N ALA A 94 12.63 -1.85 12.46
CA ALA A 94 12.81 -0.59 13.18
C ALA A 94 11.91 -0.46 14.42
N ALA A 95 10.86 -1.28 14.57
CA ALA A 95 9.99 -1.27 15.75
C ALA A 95 10.56 -2.11 16.92
N TRP A 96 11.59 -2.93 16.67
CA TRP A 96 12.22 -3.82 17.64
C TRP A 96 13.63 -3.40 18.09
N LEU A 97 14.04 -2.16 17.83
CA LEU A 97 15.21 -1.57 18.48
C LEU A 97 14.76 -0.51 19.48
N PRO A 98 14.30 -0.90 20.68
CA PRO A 98 14.26 0.04 21.79
C PRO A 98 15.70 0.47 22.10
N ASN A 99 15.99 1.76 21.91
CA ASN A 99 17.17 2.49 22.41
C ASN A 99 18.53 1.76 22.35
N ARG A 100 19.42 2.23 21.47
CA ARG A 100 20.84 2.28 21.82
C ARG A 100 21.46 3.57 21.30
#